data_AF-A0A9W3TAJ7-F1
#
_entry.id   AF-A0A9W3TAJ7-F1
#
_cell.length_a   1.000
_cell.length_b   1.000
_cell.length_c   1.000
_cell.angle_alpha   90.00
_cell.angle_beta   90.00
_cell.angle_gamma   90.00
#
_symmetry.space_group_name_H-M   'P 1'
#
loop_
_entity.id
_entity.type
_entity.pdbx_description
1 polymer ?
#
loop_
_entity_poly.entity_id
_entity_poly.type
_entity_poly.pdbx_seq_one_letter_code
_entity_poly.pdbx_strand_id
1 'polypeptide(L)'
;MEETKTSLRVKVRKEYLPFFKDLRTKHIFEQHSSFFTLCACVGQRLGKIDESYKGIELCQAYTFTTYEKTILQSLIYNKTKQLTEEREMFAEAEKYADAGFRFLIEGPFSSVAIKLESGEYSLHSGREEELEKLMAGYVLELVEGVPF
;
A
#
# COMPACT_ATOMS: atom_id res chain seq x y z
N MET A 1 -17.58 25.70 -15.63
CA MET A 1 -16.93 24.71 -16.50
C MET A 1 -16.65 23.50 -15.65
N GLU A 2 -17.44 22.43 -15.80
CA GLU A 2 -17.11 21.15 -15.19
C GLU A 2 -15.85 20.62 -15.87
N GLU A 3 -14.71 20.75 -15.18
CA GLU A 3 -13.53 19.98 -15.55
C GLU A 3 -13.93 18.51 -15.53
N THR A 4 -13.89 17.89 -16.69
CA THR A 4 -13.99 16.45 -16.84
C THR A 4 -12.79 15.86 -16.10
N LYS A 5 -12.94 15.62 -14.80
CA LYS A 5 -11.94 14.91 -13.98
C LYS A 5 -11.74 13.55 -14.61
N THR A 6 -10.74 13.42 -15.48
CA THR A 6 -10.15 12.12 -15.81
C THR A 6 -9.86 11.45 -14.49
N SER A 7 -10.64 10.43 -14.17
CA SER A 7 -10.62 9.81 -12.86
C SER A 7 -9.28 9.11 -12.67
N LEU A 8 -8.39 9.75 -11.93
CA LEU A 8 -7.04 9.27 -11.69
C LEU A 8 -7.11 7.88 -11.04
N ARG A 9 -6.31 6.95 -11.58
CA ARG A 9 -6.28 5.55 -11.13
C ARG A 9 -5.01 5.29 -10.37
N VAL A 10 -5.14 4.67 -9.21
CA VAL A 10 -4.03 4.17 -8.40
C VAL A 10 -3.80 2.72 -8.76
N LYS A 11 -2.53 2.34 -8.92
CA LYS A 11 -2.14 1.04 -9.46
C LYS A 11 -1.32 0.22 -8.46
N VAL A 12 -1.32 -1.09 -8.66
CA VAL A 12 -0.41 -2.05 -8.00
C VAL A 12 0.03 -3.11 -9.01
N ARG A 13 1.08 -3.88 -8.70
CA ARG A 13 1.44 -5.03 -9.52
C ARG A 13 0.27 -6.01 -9.63
N LYS A 14 0.13 -6.65 -10.80
CA LYS A 14 -0.97 -7.58 -11.06
C LYS A 14 -1.00 -8.70 -10.02
N GLU A 15 0.18 -9.18 -9.65
CA GLU A 15 0.43 -10.22 -8.67
C GLU A 15 -0.13 -9.88 -7.28
N TYR A 16 -0.30 -8.59 -6.96
CA TYR A 16 -0.73 -8.16 -5.62
C TYR A 16 -2.26 -7.96 -5.54
N LEU A 17 -2.93 -7.77 -6.68
CA LEU A 17 -4.33 -7.38 -6.73
C LEU A 17 -5.25 -8.35 -5.97
N PRO A 18 -5.10 -9.70 -6.05
CA PRO A 18 -5.96 -10.61 -5.31
C PRO A 18 -5.84 -10.43 -3.80
N PHE A 19 -4.63 -10.25 -3.25
CA PHE A 19 -4.44 -9.96 -1.83
C PHE A 19 -5.20 -8.70 -1.39
N PHE A 20 -5.08 -7.59 -2.14
CA PHE A 20 -5.84 -6.36 -1.84
C PHE A 20 -7.36 -6.58 -1.86
N LYS A 21 -7.85 -7.44 -2.77
CA LYS A 21 -9.27 -7.82 -2.83
C LYS A 21 -9.67 -8.66 -1.63
N ASP A 22 -8.84 -9.61 -1.22
CA ASP A 22 -9.10 -10.46 -0.06
C ASP A 22 -9.24 -9.63 1.21
N LEU A 23 -8.34 -8.68 1.45
CA LEU A 23 -8.39 -7.81 2.64
C LEU A 23 -9.71 -7.03 2.73
N ARG A 24 -10.20 -6.54 1.59
CA ARG A 24 -11.46 -5.81 1.54
C ARG A 24 -12.67 -6.74 1.73
N THR A 25 -12.69 -7.86 1.00
CA THR A 25 -13.78 -8.85 1.08
C THR A 25 -13.91 -9.44 2.47
N LYS A 26 -12.79 -9.61 3.18
CA LYS A 26 -12.73 -10.12 4.55
C LYS A 26 -12.85 -9.02 5.60
N HIS A 27 -13.13 -7.78 5.20
CA HIS A 27 -13.34 -6.63 6.08
C HIS A 27 -12.16 -6.27 7.00
N ILE A 28 -10.94 -6.68 6.65
CA ILE A 28 -9.72 -6.30 7.36
C ILE A 28 -9.40 -4.82 7.10
N PHE A 29 -9.65 -4.36 5.87
CA PHE A 29 -9.66 -2.95 5.52
C PHE A 29 -10.95 -2.61 4.79
N GLU A 30 -11.57 -1.49 5.16
CA GLU A 30 -12.79 -1.02 4.50
C GLU A 30 -12.53 -0.64 3.02
N GLN A 31 -11.34 -0.07 2.75
CA GLN A 31 -10.95 0.41 1.44
C GLN A 31 -9.56 -0.08 1.04
N HIS A 32 -9.35 -0.25 -0.28
CA HIS A 32 -8.03 -0.59 -0.82
C HIS A 32 -6.98 0.49 -0.53
N SER A 33 -7.40 1.75 -0.43
CA SER A 33 -6.55 2.91 -0.12
C SER A 33 -5.82 2.78 1.21
N SER A 34 -6.46 2.16 2.21
CA SER A 34 -5.90 2.08 3.57
C SER A 34 -4.71 1.13 3.63
N PHE A 35 -4.84 -0.10 3.09
CA PHE A 35 -3.69 -1.01 3.02
C PHE A 35 -2.62 -0.51 2.04
N PHE A 36 -3.02 0.16 0.96
CA PHE A 36 -2.08 0.78 0.03
C PHE A 36 -1.24 1.85 0.74
N THR A 37 -1.88 2.70 1.54
CA THR A 37 -1.20 3.77 2.30
C THR A 37 -0.22 3.18 3.31
N LEU A 38 -0.60 2.10 4.01
CA LEU A 38 0.33 1.36 4.87
C LEU A 38 1.55 0.84 4.07
N CYS A 39 1.32 0.21 2.93
CA CYS A 39 2.40 -0.27 2.07
C CYS A 39 3.32 0.90 1.62
N ALA A 40 2.75 2.04 1.25
CA ALA A 40 3.54 3.21 0.86
C ALA A 40 4.42 3.73 2.02
N CYS A 41 3.89 3.82 3.25
CA CYS A 41 4.67 4.19 4.43
C CYS A 41 5.85 3.22 4.67
N VAL A 42 5.56 1.92 4.60
CA VAL A 42 6.59 0.88 4.78
C VAL A 42 7.66 0.97 3.69
N GLY A 43 7.25 1.07 2.43
CA GLY A 43 8.18 1.15 1.30
C GLY A 43 9.06 2.40 1.30
N GLN A 44 8.50 3.56 1.69
CA GLN A 44 9.28 4.79 1.81
C GLN A 44 10.40 4.62 2.85
N ARG A 45 10.11 4.00 4.00
CA ARG A 45 11.09 3.75 5.07
C ARG A 45 12.22 2.81 4.62
N LEU A 46 11.92 1.83 3.76
CA LEU A 46 12.93 0.89 3.24
C LEU A 46 13.92 1.56 2.28
N GLY A 47 13.55 2.69 1.67
CA GLY A 47 14.41 3.47 0.77
C GLY A 47 14.75 2.78 -0.55
N LYS A 48 14.18 1.61 -0.84
CA LYS A 48 14.41 0.83 -2.07
C LYS A 48 13.13 0.80 -2.89
N ILE A 49 13.11 1.56 -3.98
CA ILE A 49 12.03 1.53 -4.97
C ILE A 49 12.50 0.84 -6.24
N ASP A 50 11.58 0.16 -6.92
CA ASP A 50 11.82 -0.42 -8.22
C ASP A 50 11.34 0.55 -9.31
N GLU A 51 12.28 1.22 -9.99
CA GLU A 51 11.97 2.15 -11.09
C GLU A 51 11.35 1.45 -12.31
N SER A 52 11.46 0.12 -12.42
CA SER A 52 10.82 -0.67 -13.47
C SER A 52 9.35 -1.02 -13.18
N TYR A 53 8.81 -0.50 -12.07
CA TYR A 53 7.43 -0.73 -11.64
C TYR A 53 6.41 -0.46 -12.76
N LYS A 54 5.53 -1.45 -12.99
CA LYS A 54 4.37 -1.36 -13.86
C LYS A 54 3.19 -2.00 -13.16
N GLY A 55 2.14 -1.22 -12.94
CA GLY A 55 0.94 -1.66 -12.24
C GLY A 55 -0.30 -1.73 -13.13
N ILE A 56 -1.27 -2.51 -12.66
CA ILE A 56 -2.66 -2.49 -13.10
C ILE A 56 -3.51 -1.69 -12.11
N GLU A 57 -4.69 -1.26 -12.54
CA GLU A 57 -5.59 -0.50 -11.67
C GLU A 57 -5.99 -1.28 -10.41
N LEU A 58 -5.80 -0.64 -9.25
CA LEU A 58 -6.32 -1.09 -7.95
C LEU A 58 -7.65 -0.41 -7.64
N CYS A 59 -7.64 0.92 -7.64
CA CYS A 59 -8.81 1.73 -7.29
C CYS A 59 -8.72 3.15 -7.88
N GLN A 60 -9.78 3.92 -7.66
CA GLN A 60 -9.88 5.32 -8.04
C GLN A 60 -9.22 6.21 -6.98
N ALA A 61 -8.47 7.23 -7.38
CA ALA A 61 -7.81 8.18 -6.47
C ALA A 61 -8.80 8.93 -5.56
N TYR A 62 -10.06 9.13 -5.98
CA TYR A 62 -11.08 9.76 -5.13
C TYR A 62 -11.47 8.91 -3.92
N THR A 63 -11.15 7.61 -3.91
CA THR A 63 -11.41 6.73 -2.76
C THR A 63 -10.49 7.04 -1.59
N PHE A 64 -9.35 7.70 -1.82
CA PHE A 64 -8.45 8.10 -0.76
C PHE A 64 -9.05 9.27 0.02
N THR A 65 -9.07 9.11 1.35
CA THR A 65 -9.45 10.19 2.26
C THR A 65 -8.43 11.33 2.22
N THR A 66 -8.83 12.50 2.71
CA THR A 66 -7.90 13.64 2.84
C THR A 66 -6.68 13.27 3.70
N TYR A 67 -6.87 12.49 4.77
CA TYR A 67 -5.77 12.07 5.64
C TYR A 67 -4.79 11.13 4.93
N GLU A 68 -5.28 10.15 4.18
CA GLU A 68 -4.42 9.25 3.39
C GLU A 68 -3.63 10.05 2.35
N LYS A 69 -4.26 11.01 1.65
CA LYS A 69 -3.54 11.89 0.71
C LYS A 69 -2.48 12.74 1.42
N THR A 70 -2.78 13.29 2.61
CA THR A 70 -1.79 14.03 3.41
C THR A 70 -0.61 13.15 3.80
N ILE A 71 -0.84 11.89 4.18
CA ILE A 71 0.23 10.93 4.47
C ILE A 71 1.09 10.73 3.22
N LEU A 72 0.50 10.40 2.08
CA LEU A 72 1.24 10.17 0.83
C LEU A 72 2.04 11.41 0.40
N GLN A 73 1.45 12.60 0.48
CA GLN A 73 2.14 13.85 0.18
C GLN A 73 3.32 14.10 1.13
N SER A 74 3.18 13.74 2.41
CA SER A 74 4.23 13.90 3.43
C SER A 74 5.41 12.96 3.17
N LEU A 75 5.15 11.72 2.74
CA LEU A 75 6.20 10.77 2.36
C LEU A 75 7.08 11.33 1.23
N ILE A 76 6.45 11.94 0.24
CA ILE A 76 7.13 12.50 -0.94
C ILE A 76 7.85 13.79 -0.57
N TYR A 77 7.17 14.69 0.14
CA TYR A 77 7.77 15.92 0.64
C TYR A 77 9.02 15.65 1.48
N ASN A 78 9.04 14.57 2.28
CA ASN A 78 10.23 14.26 3.08
C ASN A 78 11.48 14.02 2.20
N LYS A 79 11.32 13.43 1.01
CA LYS A 79 12.39 13.17 0.05
C LYS A 79 12.68 14.39 -0.84
N THR A 80 11.66 15.03 -1.39
CA THR A 80 11.80 16.09 -2.42
C THR A 80 11.85 17.49 -1.86
N LYS A 81 11.38 17.69 -0.62
CA LYS A 81 11.12 19.00 0.03
C LYS A 81 10.18 19.89 -0.77
N GLN A 82 9.32 19.29 -1.61
CA GLN A 82 8.37 19.98 -2.47
C GLN A 82 6.99 19.32 -2.40
N LEU A 83 5.94 20.14 -2.47
CA LEU A 83 4.59 19.65 -2.71
C LEU A 83 4.46 19.32 -4.19
N THR A 84 3.79 18.21 -4.49
CA THR A 84 3.65 17.66 -5.83
C THR A 84 2.18 17.65 -6.23
N GLU A 85 1.92 17.67 -7.53
CA GLU A 85 0.56 17.48 -8.05
C GLU A 85 0.04 16.08 -7.69
N GLU A 86 -1.28 15.93 -7.59
CA GLU A 86 -1.92 14.68 -7.16
C GLU A 86 -1.49 13.47 -8.02
N ARG A 87 -1.34 13.68 -9.33
CA ARG A 87 -0.87 12.64 -10.26
C ARG A 87 0.55 12.17 -9.94
N GLU A 88 1.45 13.09 -9.65
CA GLU A 88 2.84 12.78 -9.30
C GLU A 88 2.92 12.14 -7.93
N MET A 89 2.09 12.62 -6.99
CA MET A 89 1.96 12.05 -5.65
C MET A 89 1.60 10.57 -5.73
N PHE A 90 0.55 10.21 -6.47
CA PHE A 90 0.18 8.80 -6.62
C PHE A 90 1.23 7.99 -7.39
N ALA A 91 1.84 8.54 -8.45
CA ALA A 91 2.86 7.82 -9.21
C ALA A 91 4.07 7.42 -8.34
N GLU A 92 4.54 8.28 -7.45
CA GLU A 92 5.64 7.95 -6.53
C GLU A 92 5.15 7.04 -5.38
N ALA A 93 3.94 7.28 -4.86
CA ALA A 93 3.34 6.43 -3.83
C ALA A 93 3.15 4.98 -4.31
N GLU A 94 2.82 4.75 -5.58
CA GLU A 94 2.71 3.42 -6.17
C GLU A 94 4.04 2.64 -6.11
N LYS A 95 5.17 3.32 -6.32
CA LYS A 95 6.50 2.69 -6.19
C LYS A 95 6.84 2.33 -4.75
N TYR A 96 6.49 3.20 -3.80
CA TYR A 96 6.63 2.87 -2.39
C TYR A 96 5.70 1.73 -1.99
N ALA A 97 4.45 1.75 -2.42
CA ALA A 97 3.49 0.69 -2.13
C ALA A 97 3.96 -0.66 -2.70
N ASP A 98 4.59 -0.70 -3.88
CA ASP A 98 5.20 -1.92 -4.42
C ASP A 98 6.28 -2.49 -3.49
N ALA A 99 7.22 -1.64 -3.08
CA ALA A 99 8.31 -2.04 -2.19
C ALA A 99 7.81 -2.48 -0.82
N GLY A 100 6.85 -1.74 -0.25
CA GLY A 100 6.27 -2.06 1.05
C GLY A 100 5.44 -3.33 1.03
N PHE A 101 4.61 -3.54 -0.01
CA PHE A 101 3.86 -4.78 -0.17
C PHE A 101 4.80 -5.98 -0.22
N ARG A 102 5.84 -5.91 -1.06
CA ARG A 102 6.82 -7.00 -1.19
C ARG A 102 7.47 -7.33 0.15
N PHE A 103 7.95 -6.32 0.87
CA PHE A 103 8.55 -6.51 2.19
C PHE A 103 7.59 -7.13 3.20
N LEU A 104 6.35 -6.63 3.26
CA LEU A 104 5.35 -7.13 4.20
C LEU A 104 5.02 -8.60 3.93
N ILE A 105 4.79 -8.96 2.66
CA ILE A 105 4.40 -10.32 2.27
C ILE A 105 5.56 -11.32 2.34
N GLU A 106 6.79 -10.91 2.03
CA GLU A 106 7.98 -11.78 2.11
C GLU A 106 8.59 -11.83 3.51
N GLY A 107 8.16 -10.96 4.41
CA GLY A 107 8.64 -10.86 5.79
C GLY A 107 7.51 -10.99 6.81
N PRO A 108 7.07 -9.88 7.46
CA PRO A 108 6.13 -9.91 8.58
C PRO A 108 4.85 -10.73 8.36
N PHE A 109 4.33 -10.79 7.14
CA PHE A 109 3.05 -11.45 6.81
C PHE A 109 3.24 -12.76 6.01
N SER A 110 4.47 -13.25 5.90
CA SER A 110 4.78 -14.47 5.13
C SER A 110 4.03 -15.71 5.61
N SER A 111 3.66 -15.78 6.88
CA SER A 111 2.90 -16.91 7.46
C SER A 111 1.40 -16.90 7.09
N VAL A 112 0.88 -15.78 6.62
CA VAL A 112 -0.55 -15.60 6.27
C VAL A 112 -0.78 -15.36 4.78
N ALA A 113 0.27 -14.98 4.04
CA ALA A 113 0.20 -14.83 2.60
C ALA A 113 0.55 -16.12 1.86
N ILE A 114 -0.28 -16.50 0.89
CA ILE A 114 -0.01 -17.60 -0.03
C ILE A 114 0.36 -17.03 -1.40
N LYS A 115 1.42 -17.56 -2.00
CA LYS A 115 1.73 -17.36 -3.42
C LYS A 115 1.11 -18.49 -4.24
N LEU A 116 0.18 -18.13 -5.12
CA LEU A 116 -0.50 -19.07 -6.02
C LEU A 116 0.44 -19.50 -7.15
N GLU A 117 0.09 -20.60 -7.82
CA GLU A 117 0.84 -21.08 -9.00
C GLU A 117 0.89 -20.03 -10.13
N SER A 118 -0.10 -19.14 -10.20
CA SER A 118 -0.13 -18.00 -11.12
C SER A 118 0.90 -16.91 -10.81
N GLY A 119 1.58 -16.99 -9.65
CA GLY A 119 2.48 -15.97 -9.12
C GLY A 119 1.77 -14.88 -8.32
N GLU A 120 0.44 -14.87 -8.28
CA GLU A 120 -0.36 -13.93 -7.50
C GLU A 120 -0.33 -14.26 -6.01
N TYR A 121 -0.47 -13.23 -5.17
CA TYR A 121 -0.58 -13.37 -3.72
C TYR A 121 -2.04 -13.29 -3.28
N SER A 122 -2.41 -14.15 -2.34
CA SER A 122 -3.72 -14.18 -1.69
C SER A 122 -3.56 -14.36 -0.17
N LEU A 123 -4.57 -13.96 0.60
CA LEU A 123 -4.58 -14.18 2.05
C LEU A 123 -5.12 -15.59 2.33
N HIS A 124 -4.36 -16.41 3.06
CA HIS A 124 -4.82 -17.71 3.54
C HIS A 124 -6.20 -17.59 4.21
N SER A 125 -7.14 -18.46 3.83
CA SER A 125 -8.47 -18.49 4.42
C SER A 125 -8.38 -18.87 5.91
N GLY A 126 -9.09 -18.14 6.77
CA GLY A 126 -9.09 -18.38 8.22
C GLY A 126 -7.88 -17.76 8.95
N ARG A 127 -7.06 -16.94 8.27
CA ARG A 127 -5.90 -16.24 8.85
C ARG A 127 -6.12 -14.74 9.00
N GLU A 128 -7.37 -14.29 8.96
CA GLU A 128 -7.74 -12.87 9.07
C GLU A 128 -7.27 -12.28 10.41
N GLU A 129 -7.65 -12.91 11.52
CA GLU A 129 -7.25 -12.49 12.87
C GLU A 129 -5.72 -12.53 13.06
N GLU A 130 -5.05 -13.52 12.48
CA GLU A 130 -3.60 -13.63 12.54
C GLU A 130 -2.92 -12.48 11.78
N LEU A 131 -3.44 -12.11 10.61
CA LEU A 131 -2.93 -10.95 9.87
C LEU A 131 -3.11 -9.66 10.68
N GLU A 132 -4.26 -9.47 11.33
CA GLU A 132 -4.50 -8.29 12.18
C GLU A 132 -3.51 -8.23 13.35
N LYS A 133 -3.23 -9.36 14.00
CA LYS A 133 -2.20 -9.46 15.05
C LYS A 133 -0.81 -9.14 14.53
N LEU A 134 -0.44 -9.67 13.36
CA LEU A 134 0.85 -9.40 12.73
C LEU A 134 0.99 -7.92 12.34
N MET A 135 -0.07 -7.29 11.83
CA MET A 135 -0.09 -5.86 11.52
C MET A 135 0.10 -5.02 12.78
N ALA A 136 -0.65 -5.31 13.85
CA ALA A 136 -0.54 -4.61 15.13
C ALA A 136 0.86 -4.80 15.75
N GLY A 137 1.38 -6.03 15.74
CA GLY A 137 2.71 -6.36 16.23
C GLY A 137 3.81 -5.63 15.46
N TYR A 138 3.73 -5.63 14.13
CA TYR A 138 4.66 -4.87 13.30
C TYR A 138 4.67 -3.38 13.66
N VAL A 139 3.49 -2.74 13.75
CA VAL A 139 3.40 -1.32 14.10
C VAL A 139 3.95 -1.06 15.51
N LEU A 140 3.67 -1.93 16.48
CA LEU A 140 4.17 -1.81 17.85
C LEU A 140 5.71 -1.85 17.89
N GLU A 141 6.33 -2.81 17.21
CA GLU A 141 7.79 -2.91 17.11
C GLU A 141 8.41 -1.65 16.48
N LEU A 142 7.73 -1.05 15.50
CA LEU A 142 8.20 0.21 14.91
C LEU A 142 8.15 1.38 15.90
N VAL A 143 7.13 1.45 16.76
CA VAL A 143 6.98 2.51 17.76
C VAL A 143 8.03 2.37 18.85
N GLU A 144 8.27 1.15 19.35
CA GLU A 144 9.29 0.89 20.38
C GLU A 144 10.72 1.18 19.87
N GLY A 145 10.94 1.06 18.55
CA GLY A 145 12.22 1.34 17.92
C GLY A 145 12.56 2.82 17.67
N VAL A 146 11.66 3.77 17.96
CA VAL A 146 11.89 5.21 17.77
C VAL A 146 11.89 5.92 19.13
N PRO A 147 13.05 6.36 19.66
CA PRO A 147 13.08 7.19 20.85
C PRO A 147 12.44 8.55 20.53
N PHE A 148 11.40 8.92 21.29
CA PHE A 148 10.72 10.22 21.21
C PHE A 148 11.64 11.37 21.61
#